data_AF-A0A1Y3AY21-F1
#
_entry.id   AF-A0A1Y3AY21-F1
#
_cell.length_a   1.000
_cell.length_b   1.000
_cell.length_c   1.000
_cell.angle_alpha   90.00
_cell.angle_beta   90.00
_cell.angle_gamma   90.00
#
_symmetry.space_group_name_H-M   'P 1'
#
loop_
_entity.id
_entity.type
_entity.pdbx_description
1 polymer ?
#
loop_
_entity_poly.entity_id
_entity_poly.type
_entity_poly.pdbx_seq_one_letter_code
_entity_poly.pdbx_strand_id
1 'polypeptide(L)'
;FSDIGFKYFLESPISTSQRREDDRVTYINKGQFYGITLEYINDADKPLKNGTVKSIVMLVFREEKTQDEEVKAWQFWHSRQHSVKQRILDADTKNSSGIVGPIEEVAHNAIAFYWNPLEGQAKVNIAVQCLSTDFSNQKGV
;
A
#
# COMPACT_ATOMS: atom_id res chain seq x y z
N PHE A 1 -11.37 13.69 -1.84
CA PHE A 1 -10.53 14.08 -2.98
C PHE A 1 -9.31 14.80 -2.42
N SER A 2 -8.11 14.59 -2.98
CA SER A 2 -6.92 15.30 -2.51
C SER A 2 -6.97 16.77 -2.96
N ASP A 3 -6.68 17.71 -2.07
CA ASP A 3 -6.67 19.17 -2.38
C ASP A 3 -5.55 19.58 -3.36
N ILE A 4 -4.70 18.62 -3.76
CA ILE A 4 -3.52 18.80 -4.60
C ILE A 4 -3.55 17.94 -5.87
N GLY A 5 -4.73 17.50 -6.32
CA GLY A 5 -4.93 16.87 -7.64
C GLY A 5 -4.51 15.40 -7.78
N PHE A 6 -3.80 14.83 -6.80
CA PHE A 6 -3.42 13.41 -6.81
C PHE A 6 -4.62 12.50 -6.51
N LYS A 7 -4.71 11.40 -7.25
CA LYS A 7 -5.65 10.31 -7.02
C LYS A 7 -4.92 8.99 -7.06
N TYR A 8 -5.46 8.03 -6.32
CA TYR A 8 -4.98 6.67 -6.32
C TYR A 8 -6.15 5.71 -6.16
N PHE A 9 -6.03 4.53 -6.77
CA PHE A 9 -7.00 3.46 -6.62
C PHE A 9 -6.31 2.10 -6.65
N LEU A 10 -6.87 1.17 -5.88
CA LEU A 10 -6.46 -0.23 -5.85
C LEU A 10 -7.30 -1.02 -6.85
N GLU A 11 -6.63 -1.67 -7.80
CA GLU A 11 -7.21 -2.55 -8.80
C GLU A 11 -7.49 -3.91 -8.18
N SER A 12 -8.65 -4.04 -7.54
CA SER A 12 -9.14 -5.27 -6.91
C SER A 12 -10.59 -5.54 -7.31
N PRO A 13 -11.04 -6.81 -7.33
CA PRO A 13 -12.45 -7.13 -7.44
C PRO A 13 -13.28 -6.36 -6.41
N ILE A 14 -14.40 -5.77 -6.84
CA ILE A 14 -15.26 -4.97 -5.97
C ILE A 14 -16.05 -5.93 -5.07
N SER A 15 -16.02 -5.70 -3.76
CA SER A 15 -16.89 -6.42 -2.83
C SER A 15 -18.37 -6.10 -3.12
N THR A 16 -19.20 -7.13 -3.21
CA THR A 16 -20.67 -6.99 -3.36
C THR A 16 -21.35 -6.60 -2.05
N SER A 17 -20.67 -6.74 -0.91
CA SER A 17 -21.19 -6.37 0.41
C SER A 17 -20.95 -4.90 0.72
N GLN A 18 -21.99 -4.08 0.54
CA GLN A 18 -22.03 -2.72 1.06
C GLN A 18 -22.85 -2.71 2.35
N ARG A 19 -22.22 -2.59 3.51
CA ARG A 19 -22.93 -2.18 4.72
C ARG A 19 -23.09 -0.67 4.65
N ARG A 20 -24.34 -0.18 4.68
CA ARG A 20 -24.68 1.24 4.45
C ARG A 20 -24.03 2.22 5.43
N GLU A 21 -23.52 1.75 6.56
CA GLU A 21 -22.99 2.58 7.65
C GLU A 21 -21.47 2.41 7.88
N ASP A 22 -20.81 1.46 7.20
CA ASP A 22 -19.36 1.22 7.37
C ASP A 22 -18.56 1.82 6.21
N ASP A 23 -17.34 2.28 6.51
CA ASP A 23 -16.35 2.64 5.48
C ASP A 23 -16.15 1.49 4.49
N ARG A 24 -15.99 1.83 3.20
CA ARG A 24 -15.78 0.86 2.14
C ARG A 24 -14.52 0.05 2.40
N VAL A 25 -14.69 -1.26 2.62
CA VAL A 25 -13.58 -2.22 2.76
C VAL A 25 -13.35 -2.95 1.43
N THR A 26 -12.09 -3.11 1.08
CA THR A 26 -11.65 -3.92 -0.06
C THR A 26 -11.01 -5.20 0.46
N TYR A 27 -11.50 -6.35 0.00
CA TYR A 27 -10.91 -7.65 0.33
C TYR A 27 -9.82 -7.99 -0.68
N ILE A 28 -8.66 -8.41 -0.16
CA ILE A 28 -7.50 -8.85 -0.93
C ILE A 28 -7.01 -10.20 -0.42
N ASN A 29 -6.40 -10.99 -1.30
CA ASN A 29 -5.82 -12.28 -0.96
C ASN A 29 -4.35 -12.11 -0.57
N LYS A 30 -3.94 -12.80 0.51
CA LYS A 30 -2.54 -12.85 0.94
C LYS A 30 -1.65 -13.38 -0.18
N GLY A 31 -0.54 -12.68 -0.45
CA GLY A 31 0.46 -13.05 -1.46
C GLY A 31 0.03 -12.84 -2.90
N GLN A 32 -1.22 -12.42 -3.16
CA GLN A 32 -1.66 -12.05 -4.50
C GLN A 32 -1.28 -10.59 -4.78
N PHE A 33 -0.78 -10.34 -6.00
CA PHE A 33 -0.45 -8.99 -6.44
C PHE A 33 -1.69 -8.23 -6.91
N TYR A 34 -1.82 -6.99 -6.46
CA TYR A 34 -2.83 -6.03 -6.87
C TYR A 34 -2.15 -4.73 -7.31
N GLY A 35 -2.66 -4.12 -8.39
CA GLY A 35 -2.14 -2.85 -8.88
C GLY A 35 -2.67 -1.68 -8.06
N ILE A 36 -1.79 -0.78 -7.62
CA ILE A 36 -2.16 0.57 -7.18
C ILE A 36 -1.78 1.51 -8.33
N THR A 37 -2.78 2.16 -8.90
CA THR A 37 -2.59 3.17 -9.94
C THR A 37 -2.66 4.54 -9.29
N LEU A 38 -1.67 5.39 -9.60
CA LEU A 38 -1.54 6.76 -9.15
C LEU A 38 -1.63 7.67 -10.37
N GLU A 39 -2.48 8.68 -10.27
CA GLU A 39 -2.67 9.69 -11.30
C GLU A 39 -2.66 11.08 -10.67
N TYR A 40 -2.31 12.07 -11.48
CA TYR A 40 -2.36 13.47 -11.10
C TYR A 40 -3.24 14.21 -12.09
N ILE A 41 -4.26 14.88 -11.57
CA ILE A 41 -5.09 15.79 -12.36
C ILE A 41 -4.45 17.16 -12.27
N ASN A 42 -3.97 17.65 -13.40
CA ASN A 42 -3.31 18.94 -13.48
C ASN A 42 -4.26 20.07 -13.06
N ASP A 43 -3.78 20.89 -12.13
CA ASP A 43 -4.45 22.12 -11.70
C ASP A 43 -3.69 23.31 -12.31
N ALA A 44 -4.33 24.03 -13.22
CA ALA A 44 -3.73 25.16 -13.91
C ALA A 44 -3.36 26.31 -12.95
N ASP A 45 -4.09 26.45 -11.85
CA ASP A 45 -3.85 27.50 -10.84
C ASP A 45 -2.78 27.07 -9.84
N LYS A 46 -2.55 25.76 -9.69
CA LYS A 46 -1.58 25.17 -8.75
C LYS A 46 -0.74 24.06 -9.42
N PRO A 47 0.06 24.40 -10.44
CA PRO A 47 0.86 23.41 -11.15
C PRO A 47 1.93 22.82 -10.22
N LEU A 48 2.28 21.55 -10.47
CA LEU A 48 3.43 20.93 -9.82
C LEU A 48 4.71 21.68 -10.20
N LYS A 49 5.49 22.08 -9.19
CA LYS A 49 6.75 22.80 -9.38
C LYS A 49 7.89 21.90 -9.88
N ASN A 50 7.86 20.62 -9.50
CA ASN A 50 8.83 19.60 -9.90
C ASN A 50 8.10 18.49 -10.66
N GLY A 51 8.70 18.02 -11.75
CA GLY A 51 8.14 16.92 -12.55
C GLY A 51 8.13 15.59 -11.80
N THR A 52 9.21 15.25 -11.09
CA THR A 52 9.31 13.98 -10.37
C THR A 52 8.87 14.11 -8.91
N VAL A 53 8.01 13.19 -8.47
CA VAL A 53 7.54 13.08 -7.08
C VAL A 53 7.93 11.73 -6.47
N LYS A 54 8.01 11.66 -5.14
CA LYS A 54 8.19 10.42 -4.38
C LYS A 54 6.85 10.00 -3.78
N SER A 55 6.44 8.76 -4.00
CA SER A 55 5.28 8.15 -3.35
C SER A 55 5.73 7.03 -2.43
N ILE A 56 5.08 6.92 -1.27
CA ILE A 56 5.32 5.85 -0.29
C ILE A 56 4.00 5.09 -0.11
N VAL A 57 4.02 3.77 -0.33
CA VAL A 57 2.90 2.87 -0.04
C VAL A 57 3.21 2.13 1.23
N MET A 58 2.30 2.19 2.20
CA MET A 58 2.49 1.58 3.52
C MET A 58 1.26 0.77 3.91
N LEU A 59 1.51 -0.38 4.54
CA LEU A 59 0.50 -1.11 5.29
C LEU A 59 0.57 -0.68 6.76
N VAL A 60 -0.52 -0.13 7.29
CA VAL A 60 -0.61 0.42 8.66
C VAL A 60 -1.85 -0.12 9.37
N PHE A 61 -1.86 -0.06 10.70
CA PHE A 61 -3.08 -0.36 11.46
C PHE A 61 -4.05 0.83 11.34
N ARG A 62 -5.34 0.52 11.15
CA ARG A 62 -6.38 1.55 11.04
C ARG A 62 -6.82 2.08 12.40
N GLU A 63 -6.90 1.20 13.39
CA GLU A 63 -7.27 1.58 14.75
C GLU A 63 -6.10 2.31 15.41
N GLU A 64 -6.40 3.39 16.13
CA GLU A 64 -5.42 4.14 16.90
C GLU A 64 -4.82 3.23 17.97
N LYS A 65 -3.59 2.80 17.74
CA LYS A 65 -2.72 2.14 18.71
C LYS A 65 -1.56 3.06 19.01
N THR A 66 -0.97 2.90 20.19
CA THR A 66 0.31 3.55 20.45
C THR A 66 1.38 3.00 19.51
N GLN A 67 2.41 3.80 19.21
CA GLN A 67 3.53 3.35 18.37
C GLN A 67 4.17 2.06 18.91
N ASP A 68 4.29 1.93 20.23
CA ASP A 68 4.84 0.73 20.88
C ASP A 68 3.97 -0.52 20.64
N GLU A 69 2.65 -0.37 20.62
CA GLU A 69 1.73 -1.48 20.34
C GLU A 69 1.79 -1.90 18.87
N GLU A 70 1.88 -0.95 17.94
CA GLU A 70 2.07 -1.27 16.52
C GLU A 70 3.38 -2.02 16.29
N VAL A 71 4.49 -1.53 16.89
CA VAL A 71 5.80 -2.18 16.80
C VAL A 71 5.74 -3.60 17.35
N LYS A 72 5.12 -3.82 18.51
CA LYS A 72 4.93 -5.17 19.08
C LYS A 72 4.12 -6.07 18.16
N ALA A 73 3.06 -5.56 17.53
CA ALA A 73 2.25 -6.34 16.59
C ALA A 73 3.04 -6.73 15.33
N TRP A 74 3.82 -5.82 14.75
CA TRP A 74 4.69 -6.12 13.62
C TRP A 74 5.79 -7.12 13.98
N GLN A 75 6.44 -6.96 15.14
CA GLN A 75 7.45 -7.91 15.62
C GLN A 75 6.86 -9.30 15.88
N PHE A 76 5.67 -9.35 16.48
CA PHE A 76 4.95 -10.60 16.72
C PHE A 76 4.65 -11.33 15.41
N TRP A 77 4.12 -10.62 14.40
CA TRP A 77 3.92 -11.20 13.07
C TRP A 77 5.23 -11.70 12.46
N HIS A 78 6.29 -10.89 12.51
CA HIS A 78 7.57 -11.21 11.89
C HIS A 78 8.24 -12.43 12.53
N SER A 79 8.13 -12.57 13.86
CA SER A 79 8.67 -13.71 14.62
C SER A 79 8.08 -15.08 14.22
N ARG A 80 6.92 -15.08 13.53
CA ARG A 80 6.24 -16.29 13.05
C ARG A 80 6.55 -16.63 11.59
N GLN A 81 7.33 -15.80 10.91
CA GLN A 81 7.68 -16.05 9.51
C GLN A 81 8.83 -17.05 9.40
N HIS A 82 8.82 -17.87 8.35
CA HIS A 82 9.87 -18.86 8.09
C HIS A 82 11.22 -18.23 7.71
N SER A 83 11.24 -16.94 7.36
CA SER A 83 12.43 -16.23 6.92
C SER A 83 12.46 -14.82 7.52
N VAL A 84 13.63 -14.42 8.03
CA VAL A 84 13.87 -13.03 8.48
C VAL A 84 13.77 -12.02 7.34
N LYS A 85 13.94 -12.48 6.09
CA LYS A 85 13.77 -11.66 4.88
C LYS A 85 12.30 -11.48 4.47
N GLN A 86 11.36 -12.18 5.10
CA GLN A 86 9.95 -12.07 4.77
C GLN A 86 9.48 -10.64 5.08
N ARG A 87 8.95 -9.98 4.05
CA ARG A 87 8.32 -8.66 4.16
C ARG A 87 6.82 -8.80 4.28
N ILE A 88 6.17 -7.77 4.80
CA ILE A 88 4.71 -7.74 4.87
C ILE A 88 4.09 -7.07 3.64
N LEU A 89 4.86 -6.21 2.98
CA LEU A 89 4.51 -5.55 1.73
C LEU A 89 5.62 -5.78 0.69
N ASP A 90 5.27 -6.53 -0.36
CA ASP A 90 6.14 -6.81 -1.52
C ASP A 90 5.72 -5.99 -2.72
N ALA A 91 6.66 -5.74 -3.63
CA ALA A 91 6.44 -5.05 -4.90
C ALA A 91 6.91 -5.89 -6.09
N ASP A 92 6.07 -6.03 -7.11
CA ASP A 92 6.45 -6.63 -8.38
C ASP A 92 6.96 -5.54 -9.33
N THR A 93 8.28 -5.37 -9.35
CA THR A 93 8.93 -4.37 -10.20
C THR A 93 8.71 -4.64 -11.69
N LYS A 94 8.62 -5.92 -12.11
CA LYS A 94 8.52 -6.27 -13.54
C LYS A 94 7.17 -5.93 -14.14
N ASN A 95 6.11 -6.04 -13.36
CA ASN A 95 4.75 -5.73 -13.80
C ASN A 95 4.31 -4.29 -13.45
N SER A 96 5.15 -3.52 -12.76
CA SER A 96 4.92 -2.11 -12.46
C SER A 96 5.34 -1.20 -13.64
N SER A 97 4.69 -0.04 -13.80
CA SER A 97 4.91 0.87 -14.92
C SER A 97 4.80 2.35 -14.51
N GLY A 98 5.39 3.25 -15.32
CA GLY A 98 5.42 4.69 -15.02
C GLY A 98 6.31 5.07 -13.83
N ILE A 99 7.13 4.14 -13.33
CA ILE A 99 8.09 4.35 -12.24
C ILE A 99 9.43 4.81 -12.81
N VAL A 100 10.02 5.82 -12.18
CA VAL A 100 11.36 6.35 -12.46
C VAL A 100 12.35 5.75 -11.47
N GLY A 101 13.30 4.97 -11.97
CA GLY A 101 14.31 4.31 -11.13
C GLY A 101 13.77 3.07 -10.39
N PRO A 102 14.51 2.57 -9.37
CA PRO A 102 14.12 1.37 -8.63
C PRO A 102 13.00 1.66 -7.62
N ILE A 103 12.26 0.61 -7.25
CA ILE A 103 11.40 0.62 -6.07
C ILE A 103 12.29 0.40 -4.84
N GLU A 104 12.19 1.30 -3.87
CA GLU A 104 12.93 1.28 -2.62
C GLU A 104 12.12 0.58 -1.53
N GLU A 105 12.72 -0.41 -0.89
CA GLU A 105 12.16 -1.10 0.26
C GLU A 105 12.50 -0.37 1.57
N VAL A 106 11.73 0.67 1.93
CA VAL A 106 12.08 1.56 3.05
C VAL A 106 11.79 0.96 4.44
N ALA A 107 10.84 0.04 4.56
CA ALA A 107 10.58 -0.77 5.76
C ALA A 107 9.92 -2.10 5.37
N HIS A 108 9.75 -3.05 6.28
CA HIS A 108 9.05 -4.32 5.96
C HIS A 108 7.61 -4.11 5.47
N ASN A 109 6.95 -3.05 5.94
CA ASN A 109 5.57 -2.68 5.61
C ASN A 109 5.45 -1.49 4.66
N ALA A 110 6.57 -1.03 4.09
CA ALA A 110 6.58 0.17 3.27
C ALA A 110 7.53 0.04 2.08
N ILE A 111 7.07 0.53 0.93
CA ILE A 111 7.88 0.73 -0.27
C ILE A 111 7.78 2.19 -0.70
N ALA A 112 8.82 2.69 -1.36
CA ALA A 112 8.82 4.00 -1.98
C ALA A 112 9.27 3.92 -3.43
N PHE A 113 8.76 4.81 -4.27
CA PHE A 113 9.17 4.90 -5.67
C PHE A 113 8.99 6.32 -6.17
N TYR A 114 9.72 6.65 -7.23
CA TYR A 114 9.62 7.94 -7.91
C TYR A 114 8.83 7.80 -9.20
N TRP A 115 8.10 8.82 -9.59
CA TRP A 115 7.39 8.87 -10.87
C TRP A 115 7.17 10.30 -11.33
N ASN A 116 6.89 10.51 -12.61
CA ASN A 116 6.58 11.82 -13.17
C ASN A 116 5.08 11.94 -13.49
N PRO A 117 4.26 12.53 -12.60
CA PRO A 117 2.83 12.77 -12.83
C PRO A 117 2.49 13.60 -14.08
N LEU A 118 3.44 14.37 -14.62
CA LEU A 118 3.22 15.16 -15.84
C LEU A 118 3.46 14.34 -17.13
N GLU A 119 4.17 13.21 -17.03
CA GLU A 119 4.40 12.30 -18.16
C GLU A 119 3.34 11.19 -18.24
N GLY A 120 2.65 10.90 -17.13
CA GLY A 120 1.55 9.95 -17.11
C GLY A 120 1.28 9.36 -15.72
N GLN A 121 0.41 8.37 -15.68
CA GLN A 121 0.12 7.60 -14.48
C GLN A 121 1.27 6.66 -14.10
N ALA A 122 1.40 6.37 -12.81
CA ALA A 122 2.24 5.29 -12.31
C ALA A 122 1.38 4.13 -11.83
N LYS A 123 1.84 2.90 -12.04
CA LYS A 123 1.24 1.69 -11.50
C LYS A 123 2.28 0.89 -10.75
N VAL A 124 2.03 0.64 -9.47
CA VAL A 124 2.84 -0.26 -8.64
C VAL A 124 2.02 -1.50 -8.29
N ASN A 125 2.55 -2.69 -8.58
CA ASN A 125 1.90 -3.94 -8.19
C ASN A 125 2.45 -4.38 -6.84
N ILE A 126 1.56 -4.54 -5.85
CA ILE A 126 1.94 -4.90 -4.49
C ILE A 126 1.25 -6.18 -4.02
N ALA A 127 1.90 -6.92 -3.14
CA ALA A 127 1.29 -8.05 -2.44
C ALA A 127 1.39 -7.83 -0.91
N VAL A 128 0.28 -8.07 -0.22
CA VAL A 128 0.24 -8.08 1.25
C VAL A 128 0.45 -9.51 1.73
N GLN A 129 1.40 -9.71 2.64
CA GLN A 129 1.83 -11.04 3.09
C GLN A 129 1.27 -11.46 4.46
N CYS A 130 0.39 -10.67 5.05
CA CYS A 130 -0.30 -10.99 6.30
C CYS A 130 -1.81 -11.19 6.12
N LEU A 131 -2.39 -12.00 6.99
CA LEU A 131 -3.82 -12.03 7.24
C LEU A 131 -4.17 -11.08 8.39
N SER A 132 -5.39 -10.55 8.42
CA SER A 132 -5.87 -9.72 9.54
C SER A 132 -5.82 -10.44 10.89
N THR A 133 -5.88 -11.77 10.89
CA THR A 133 -5.81 -12.63 12.09
C THR A 133 -4.39 -12.99 12.52
N ASP A 134 -3.36 -12.66 11.74
CA ASP A 134 -1.97 -13.04 12.06
C ASP A 134 -1.41 -12.26 13.27
N PHE A 135 -2.06 -11.16 13.66
CA PHE A 135 -1.61 -10.25 14.73
C PHE A 135 -2.15 -10.59 16.13
N SER A 136 -2.88 -11.68 16.27
CA SER A 136 -3.36 -12.17 17.56
C SER A 136 -2.95 -13.63 17.77
N ASN A 137 -2.99 -14.08 19.02
CA ASN A 137 -2.96 -15.50 19.29
C ASN A 137 -4.30 -16.07 18.84
N GLN A 138 -4.28 -16.97 17.85
CA GLN A 138 -5.46 -17.75 17.51
C GLN A 138 -5.89 -18.49 18.79
N LYS A 139 -6.96 -18.04 19.43
CA LYS A 139 -7.70 -18.91 20.35
C LYS A 139 -8.26 -20.01 19.45
N GLY A 140 -7.86 -21.25 19.70
CA GLY A 140 -8.35 -22.40 18.96
C GLY A 140 -9.87 -22.33 18.84
N VAL A 141 -10.35 -22.49 17.62
CA VAL A 141 -11.77 -22.76 17.36
C VAL A 141 -12.04 -24.22 17.68
#